data_AF-A0A1L4D3B8-F1
#
_entry.id   AF-A0A1L4D3B8-F1
#
_cell.length_a   1.000
_cell.length_b   1.000
_cell.length_c   1.000
_cell.angle_alpha   90.00
_cell.angle_beta   90.00
_cell.angle_gamma   90.00
#
_symmetry.space_group_name_H-M   'P 1'
#
loop_
_entity.id
_entity.type
_entity.pdbx_description
1 polymer ?
#
loop_
_entity_poly.entity_id
_entity_poly.type
_entity_poly.pdbx_seq_one_letter_code
_entity_poly.pdbx_strand_id
1 'polypeptide(L)'
;MKKLNILKKYLILILLNGTNFSAYSSDYTYIFCADRKSNWHWLLDDQDNYIKIEGKWNYYCYNGIHFSYFIPNDSFNQIKRLSRKCIEKFGLSYETPQPAINFGNRWSIFALNKNLFYQGRLSVRYQEYNLNYTKIIKLYNDTYNLETYNNSIEYNFIGLGNLYNSIINNIKIIGGINENENEN
;
A
#
# COMPACT_ATOMS: atom_id res chain seq x y z
N MET A 1 4.47 59.94 -24.84
CA MET A 1 3.84 59.34 -23.64
C MET A 1 2.81 58.23 -23.90
N LYS A 2 2.19 58.09 -25.08
CA LYS A 2 1.18 57.02 -25.34
C LYS A 2 1.72 55.59 -25.48
N LYS A 3 2.97 55.40 -25.93
CA LYS A 3 3.57 54.05 -26.15
C LYS A 3 3.82 53.25 -24.85
N LEU A 4 4.07 53.92 -23.72
CA LEU A 4 4.36 53.27 -22.44
C LEU A 4 3.12 52.57 -21.83
N ASN A 5 1.92 53.05 -22.13
CA ASN A 5 0.65 52.46 -21.67
C ASN A 5 0.23 51.21 -22.45
N ILE A 6 0.73 51.05 -23.68
CA ILE A 6 0.45 49.87 -24.51
C ILE A 6 1.32 48.70 -24.04
N LEU A 7 2.59 48.94 -23.72
CA LEU A 7 3.51 47.89 -23.23
C LEU A 7 3.04 47.27 -21.90
N LYS A 8 2.50 48.08 -20.97
CA LYS A 8 1.91 47.60 -19.70
C LYS A 8 0.71 46.68 -19.91
N LYS A 9 -0.11 46.91 -20.93
CA LYS A 9 -1.29 46.07 -21.23
C LYS A 9 -0.89 44.69 -21.76
N TYR A 10 0.15 44.61 -22.59
CA TYR A 10 0.65 43.32 -23.08
C TYR A 10 1.38 42.52 -22.00
N LEU A 11 2.07 43.18 -21.07
CA LEU A 11 2.71 42.51 -19.93
C LEU A 11 1.69 41.79 -19.02
N ILE A 12 0.50 42.38 -18.83
CA ILE A 12 -0.59 41.78 -18.04
C ILE A 12 -1.17 40.54 -18.74
N LEU A 13 -1.25 40.53 -20.09
CA LEU A 13 -1.77 39.39 -20.84
C LEU A 13 -0.84 38.16 -20.81
N ILE A 14 0.48 38.39 -20.71
CA ILE A 14 1.48 37.31 -20.61
C ILE A 14 1.44 36.65 -19.23
N LEU A 15 1.18 37.41 -18.16
CA LEU A 15 1.06 36.88 -16.80
C LEU A 15 -0.21 36.03 -16.58
N LEU A 16 -1.27 36.24 -17.36
CA LEU A 16 -2.54 35.51 -17.25
C LEU A 16 -2.57 34.16 -17.98
N ASN A 17 -1.62 33.89 -18.89
CA ASN A 17 -1.54 32.62 -19.63
C ASN A 17 -0.48 31.65 -19.08
N GLY A 18 0.21 32.01 -17.99
CA GLY A 18 1.44 31.35 -17.55
C GLY A 18 1.35 30.26 -16.49
N THR A 19 0.17 29.94 -15.93
CA THR A 19 0.12 29.04 -14.75
C THR A 19 -0.93 27.94 -14.86
N ASN A 20 -0.76 27.05 -15.84
CA ASN A 20 -1.27 25.68 -15.71
C ASN A 20 -0.27 24.85 -14.88
N PHE A 21 -0.06 25.25 -13.62
CA PHE A 21 0.60 24.35 -12.67
C PHE A 21 -0.44 23.30 -12.26
N SER A 22 -0.37 22.13 -12.87
CA SER A 22 -1.03 20.94 -12.32
C SER A 22 -0.36 20.65 -10.98
N ALA A 23 -1.00 21.11 -9.89
CA ALA A 23 -0.61 20.77 -8.54
C ALA A 23 -0.82 19.27 -8.35
N TYR A 24 0.23 18.48 -8.58
CA TYR A 24 0.27 17.09 -8.17
C TYR A 24 0.43 17.07 -6.65
N SER A 25 -0.69 17.06 -5.92
CA SER A 25 -0.64 16.76 -4.50
C SER A 25 -0.24 15.30 -4.34
N SER A 26 0.86 15.06 -3.64
CA SER A 26 1.17 13.73 -3.10
C SER A 26 0.12 13.37 -2.06
N ASP A 27 -0.35 12.12 -2.07
CA ASP A 27 -1.12 11.59 -0.95
C ASP A 27 -0.19 11.35 0.24
N TYR A 28 -0.77 11.12 1.40
CA TYR A 28 -0.06 10.60 2.57
C TYR A 28 -0.79 9.40 3.18
N THR A 29 -0.07 8.65 3.99
CA THR A 29 -0.61 7.57 4.80
C THR A 29 0.02 7.58 6.18
N TYR A 30 -0.76 7.20 7.19
CA TYR A 30 -0.25 6.83 8.51
C TYR A 30 0.29 5.40 8.49
N ILE A 31 1.10 5.07 9.50
CA ILE A 31 1.75 3.77 9.62
C ILE A 31 1.35 3.09 10.91
N PHE A 32 0.95 1.84 10.82
CA PHE A 32 0.90 0.94 11.96
C PHE A 32 1.82 -0.26 11.72
N CYS A 33 2.33 -0.83 12.80
CA CYS A 33 3.19 -2.01 12.79
C CYS A 33 2.36 -3.20 13.23
N ALA A 34 2.36 -4.28 12.45
CA ALA A 34 1.52 -5.44 12.72
C ALA A 34 2.35 -6.72 12.88
N ASP A 35 1.93 -7.57 13.80
CA ASP A 35 2.53 -8.90 13.99
C ASP A 35 1.85 -9.98 13.13
N ARG A 36 2.32 -11.23 13.18
CA ARG A 36 1.69 -12.37 12.45
C ARG A 36 0.36 -12.86 13.07
N LYS A 37 0.01 -12.40 14.27
CA LYS A 37 -1.21 -12.75 15.02
C LYS A 37 -2.36 -11.74 14.89
N SER A 38 -2.11 -10.62 14.23
CA SER A 38 -3.05 -9.51 13.94
C SER A 38 -3.15 -8.49 15.05
N ASN A 39 -2.21 -8.51 15.99
CA ASN A 39 -1.99 -7.38 16.88
C ASN A 39 -1.29 -6.28 16.09
N TRP A 40 -1.62 -5.04 16.40
CA TRP A 40 -1.04 -3.88 15.74
C TRP A 40 -0.90 -2.71 16.70
N HIS A 41 0.09 -1.87 16.43
CA HIS A 41 0.34 -0.61 17.15
C HIS A 41 0.60 0.51 16.16
N TRP A 42 0.09 1.70 16.44
CA TRP A 42 0.45 2.88 15.65
C TRP A 42 1.91 3.22 15.81
N LEU A 43 2.58 3.52 14.69
CA LEU A 43 3.95 3.96 14.75
C LEU A 43 3.98 5.46 15.04
N LEU A 44 4.40 5.80 16.26
CA LEU A 44 4.56 7.17 16.74
C LEU A 44 6.03 7.60 16.68
N ASP A 45 6.28 8.89 16.46
CA ASP A 45 7.58 9.50 16.65
C ASP A 45 7.94 9.63 18.15
N ASP A 46 9.01 10.36 18.46
CA ASP A 46 9.50 10.50 19.84
C ASP A 46 8.73 11.59 20.63
N GLN A 47 7.81 12.29 19.96
CA GLN A 47 6.92 13.29 20.54
C GLN A 47 5.46 12.81 20.51
N ASP A 48 5.25 11.48 20.41
CA ASP A 48 3.95 10.82 20.35
C ASP A 48 3.04 11.24 19.18
N ASN A 49 3.61 11.79 18.09
CA ASN A 49 2.85 12.07 16.88
C ASN A 49 2.83 10.88 15.93
N TYR A 50 1.71 10.68 15.24
CA TYR A 50 1.61 9.65 14.21
C TYR A 50 2.59 9.89 13.06
N ILE A 51 3.42 8.89 12.78
CA ILE A 51 4.28 8.93 11.60
C ILE A 51 3.42 8.85 10.34
N LYS A 52 3.64 9.79 9.43
CA LYS A 52 3.08 9.80 8.08
C LYS A 52 4.19 9.78 7.02
N ILE A 53 3.90 9.19 5.88
CA ILE A 53 4.77 9.22 4.70
C ILE A 53 3.96 9.61 3.46
N GLU A 54 4.66 10.21 2.51
CA GLU A 54 4.11 10.62 1.21
C GLU A 54 4.18 9.51 0.17
N GLY A 55 3.26 9.54 -0.78
CA GLY A 55 3.16 8.55 -1.85
C GLY A 55 1.83 8.63 -2.60
N LYS A 56 1.36 7.48 -3.09
CA LYS A 56 0.10 7.36 -3.84
C LYS A 56 -0.70 6.16 -3.42
N TRP A 57 -1.98 6.38 -3.14
CA TRP A 57 -2.94 5.29 -3.02
C TRP A 57 -3.30 4.74 -4.40
N ASN A 58 -3.34 3.42 -4.50
CA ASN A 58 -3.76 2.73 -5.70
C ASN A 58 -4.77 1.64 -5.34
N TYR A 59 -5.52 1.23 -6.36
CA TYR A 59 -6.55 0.22 -6.25
C TYR A 59 -6.28 -0.86 -7.29
N TYR A 60 -6.21 -2.11 -6.84
CA TYR A 60 -6.25 -3.25 -7.72
C TYR A 60 -7.70 -3.65 -7.96
N CYS A 61 -8.04 -3.93 -9.21
CA CYS A 61 -9.36 -4.35 -9.64
C CYS A 61 -9.23 -5.29 -10.83
N TYR A 62 -9.44 -6.59 -10.62
CA TYR A 62 -9.37 -7.60 -11.67
C TYR A 62 -10.19 -8.83 -11.29
N ASN A 63 -10.98 -9.38 -12.21
CA ASN A 63 -11.84 -10.56 -11.98
C ASN A 63 -12.67 -10.48 -10.69
N GLY A 64 -13.28 -9.32 -10.43
CA GLY A 64 -14.10 -9.09 -9.24
C GLY A 64 -13.32 -9.01 -7.92
N ILE A 65 -11.98 -9.08 -7.95
CA ILE A 65 -11.10 -8.90 -6.79
C ILE A 65 -10.71 -7.44 -6.70
N HIS A 66 -10.94 -6.83 -5.53
CA HIS A 66 -10.60 -5.45 -5.25
C HIS A 66 -9.82 -5.30 -3.96
N PHE A 67 -8.72 -4.57 -3.99
CA PHE A 67 -7.99 -4.16 -2.78
C PHE A 67 -7.22 -2.85 -2.98
N SER A 68 -6.91 -2.17 -1.89
CA SER A 68 -6.09 -0.97 -1.87
C SER A 68 -4.65 -1.27 -1.48
N TYR A 69 -3.72 -0.51 -2.04
CA TYR A 69 -2.31 -0.56 -1.68
C TYR A 69 -1.70 0.84 -1.80
N PHE A 70 -0.60 1.08 -1.09
CA PHE A 70 0.10 2.36 -1.09
C PHE A 70 1.50 2.21 -1.66
N ILE A 71 1.88 3.10 -2.57
CA ILE A 71 3.25 3.20 -3.09
C ILE A 71 3.90 4.44 -2.47
N PRO A 72 4.82 4.31 -1.50
CA PRO A 72 5.55 5.45 -0.95
C PRO A 72 6.47 6.09 -1.99
N ASN A 73 6.74 7.38 -1.83
CA ASN A 73 7.88 8.02 -2.48
C ASN A 73 9.18 7.35 -1.99
N ASP A 74 10.08 6.97 -2.89
CA ASP A 74 11.26 6.14 -2.56
C ASP A 74 10.88 4.83 -1.83
N SER A 75 10.02 4.05 -2.51
CA SER A 75 9.23 2.96 -1.92
C SER A 75 10.07 1.96 -1.13
N PHE A 76 11.19 1.51 -1.68
CA PHE A 76 12.04 0.51 -1.04
C PHE A 76 12.67 1.03 0.25
N ASN A 77 13.31 2.19 0.20
CA ASN A 77 13.99 2.76 1.36
C ASN A 77 12.99 3.15 2.45
N GLN A 78 11.81 3.67 2.08
CA GLN A 78 10.77 3.99 3.05
C GLN A 78 10.24 2.76 3.76
N ILE A 79 9.88 1.71 3.03
CA ILE A 79 9.39 0.46 3.64
C ILE A 79 10.46 -0.14 4.55
N LYS A 80 11.72 -0.15 4.11
CA LYS A 80 12.86 -0.61 4.91
C LYS A 80 13.06 0.19 6.19
N ARG A 81 13.00 1.52 6.10
CA ARG A 81 13.09 2.42 7.25
C ARG A 81 11.94 2.20 8.23
N LEU A 82 10.71 2.09 7.73
CA LEU A 82 9.52 1.88 8.56
C LEU A 82 9.55 0.51 9.25
N SER A 83 9.99 -0.52 8.55
CA SER A 83 10.14 -1.87 9.11
C SER A 83 11.16 -1.90 10.25
N ARG A 84 12.30 -1.21 10.09
CA ARG A 84 13.27 -1.03 11.20
C ARG A 84 12.66 -0.30 12.39
N LYS A 85 11.96 0.81 12.15
CA LYS A 85 11.28 1.56 13.23
C LYS A 85 10.25 0.70 13.97
N CYS A 86 9.52 -0.15 13.26
CA CYS A 86 8.58 -1.07 13.88
C CYS A 86 9.29 -2.08 14.79
N ILE A 87 10.42 -2.64 14.36
CA ILE A 87 11.22 -3.57 15.15
C ILE A 87 11.81 -2.87 16.38
N GLU A 88 12.36 -1.67 16.18
CA GLU A 88 12.95 -0.87 17.26
C GLU A 88 11.92 -0.54 18.35
N LYS A 89 10.68 -0.19 17.98
CA LYS A 89 9.64 0.19 18.95
C LYS A 89 8.89 -1.00 19.57
N PHE A 90 8.60 -2.04 18.81
CA PHE A 90 7.66 -3.10 19.23
C PHE A 90 8.26 -4.50 19.25
N GLY A 91 9.52 -4.63 18.84
CA GLY A 91 10.21 -5.90 18.72
C GLY A 91 10.01 -6.58 17.36
N LEU A 92 10.80 -7.62 17.15
CA LEU A 92 10.93 -8.28 15.86
C LEU A 92 9.62 -8.87 15.32
N SER A 93 8.71 -9.28 16.21
CA SER A 93 7.39 -9.78 15.80
C SER A 93 6.54 -8.76 15.05
N TYR A 94 6.82 -7.46 15.16
CA TYR A 94 6.06 -6.35 14.55
C TYR A 94 6.75 -5.74 13.32
N GLU A 95 7.72 -6.43 12.72
CA GLU A 95 8.51 -5.98 11.56
C GLU A 95 7.72 -5.51 10.33
N THR A 96 6.41 -5.74 10.26
CA THR A 96 5.59 -5.47 9.07
C THR A 96 4.85 -4.14 9.20
N PRO A 97 5.39 -3.03 8.66
CA PRO A 97 4.67 -1.77 8.58
C PRO A 97 3.55 -1.87 7.56
N GLN A 98 2.41 -1.21 7.83
CA GLN A 98 1.29 -1.16 6.92
C GLN A 98 0.67 0.24 6.85
N PRO A 99 0.22 0.66 5.65
CA PRO A 99 -0.41 1.95 5.44
C PRO A 99 -1.87 1.98 5.93
N ALA A 100 -2.26 3.08 6.56
CA ALA A 100 -3.65 3.42 6.87
C ALA A 100 -3.97 4.88 6.58
N ILE A 101 -5.18 5.12 6.06
CA ILE A 101 -5.73 6.47 5.92
C ILE A 101 -6.22 6.99 7.28
N ASN A 102 -6.82 6.11 8.10
CA ASN A 102 -7.37 6.41 9.42
C ASN A 102 -7.53 5.12 10.27
N PHE A 103 -8.05 5.27 11.49
CA PHE A 103 -8.25 4.18 12.45
C PHE A 103 -9.24 3.09 12.02
N GLY A 104 -10.19 3.40 11.14
CA GLY A 104 -11.23 2.47 10.69
C GLY A 104 -10.89 1.76 9.38
N ASN A 105 -9.68 1.93 8.86
CA ASN A 105 -9.41 1.57 7.48
C ASN A 105 -9.25 0.05 7.25
N ARG A 106 -9.57 -0.35 6.00
CA ARG A 106 -9.23 -1.65 5.41
C ARG A 106 -7.76 -2.01 5.69
N TRP A 107 -7.41 -3.26 6.05
CA TRP A 107 -6.01 -3.69 5.98
C TRP A 107 -5.49 -3.52 4.54
N SER A 108 -4.40 -2.80 4.37
CA SER A 108 -3.78 -2.48 3.08
C SER A 108 -2.28 -2.74 3.18
N ILE A 109 -1.63 -2.97 2.04
CA ILE A 109 -0.20 -3.26 2.00
C ILE A 109 0.57 -2.17 1.27
N PHE A 110 1.86 -2.09 1.54
CA PHE A 110 2.77 -1.31 0.71
C PHE A 110 3.07 -2.03 -0.59
N ALA A 111 3.50 -1.26 -1.60
CA ALA A 111 4.05 -1.80 -2.83
C ALA A 111 5.23 -0.95 -3.32
N LEU A 112 6.18 -1.57 -4.02
CA LEU A 112 7.24 -0.87 -4.73
C LEU A 112 6.72 -0.29 -6.05
N ASN A 113 5.77 -0.99 -6.65
CA ASN A 113 5.07 -0.58 -7.87
C ASN A 113 3.81 -1.44 -8.02
N LYS A 114 3.07 -1.26 -9.12
CA LYS A 114 1.82 -2.00 -9.41
C LYS A 114 1.94 -3.53 -9.46
N ASN A 115 3.16 -4.08 -9.53
CA ASN A 115 3.42 -5.50 -9.71
C ASN A 115 4.16 -6.16 -8.52
N LEU A 116 4.62 -5.38 -7.54
CA LEU A 116 5.51 -5.87 -6.50
C LEU A 116 5.09 -5.32 -5.13
N PHE A 117 4.52 -6.20 -4.31
CA PHE A 117 3.83 -5.86 -3.09
C PHE A 117 4.62 -6.30 -1.88
N TYR A 118 4.63 -5.51 -0.82
CA TYR A 118 5.24 -5.89 0.45
C TYR A 118 4.32 -6.84 1.21
N GLN A 119 4.91 -7.73 2.00
CA GLN A 119 4.20 -8.65 2.87
C GLN A 119 3.29 -7.93 3.87
N GLY A 120 2.28 -8.63 4.36
CA GLY A 120 1.39 -8.15 5.41
C GLY A 120 -0.01 -8.71 5.33
N ARG A 121 -0.98 -7.92 5.81
CA ARG A 121 -2.39 -8.28 5.73
C ARG A 121 -3.09 -7.43 4.70
N LEU A 122 -3.93 -8.06 3.92
CA LEU A 122 -4.65 -7.42 2.85
C LEU A 122 -6.14 -7.70 3.00
N SER A 123 -6.95 -6.66 3.08
CA SER A 123 -8.40 -6.77 2.97
C SER A 123 -8.80 -6.80 1.51
N VAL A 124 -9.23 -7.96 1.05
CA VAL A 124 -9.68 -8.20 -0.31
C VAL A 124 -11.19 -8.22 -0.33
N ARG A 125 -11.79 -7.37 -1.16
CA ARG A 125 -13.21 -7.50 -1.54
C ARG A 125 -13.30 -8.40 -2.76
N TYR A 126 -14.30 -9.27 -2.78
CA TYR A 126 -14.61 -10.08 -3.95
C TYR A 126 -16.12 -10.24 -4.13
N GLN A 127 -16.55 -10.49 -5.37
CA GLN A 127 -17.94 -10.69 -5.72
C GLN A 127 -18.22 -12.16 -6.06
N GLU A 128 -19.27 -12.73 -5.48
CA GLU A 128 -19.73 -14.09 -5.75
C GLU A 128 -21.27 -14.09 -5.75
N TYR A 129 -21.91 -14.66 -6.78
CA TYR A 129 -23.38 -14.69 -6.92
C TYR A 129 -24.10 -13.34 -6.66
N ASN A 130 -23.54 -12.23 -7.15
CA ASN A 130 -24.02 -10.85 -6.93
C ASN A 130 -23.91 -10.32 -5.49
N LEU A 131 -23.25 -11.04 -4.58
CA LEU A 131 -22.96 -10.62 -3.22
C LEU A 131 -21.51 -10.14 -3.10
N ASN A 132 -21.29 -9.14 -2.25
CA ASN A 132 -19.97 -8.58 -1.96
C ASN A 132 -19.43 -9.14 -0.66
N TYR A 133 -18.26 -9.77 -0.73
CA TYR A 133 -17.57 -10.32 0.42
C TYR A 133 -16.31 -9.50 0.73
N THR A 134 -15.81 -9.62 1.95
CA THR A 134 -14.49 -9.10 2.33
C THR A 134 -13.76 -10.17 3.11
N LYS A 135 -12.54 -10.49 2.69
CA LYS A 135 -11.64 -11.42 3.37
C LYS A 135 -10.32 -10.76 3.69
N ILE A 136 -9.78 -11.04 4.87
CA ILE A 136 -8.41 -10.65 5.23
C ILE A 136 -7.49 -11.81 4.83
N ILE A 137 -6.49 -11.50 4.01
CA ILE A 137 -5.51 -12.45 3.52
C ILE A 137 -4.16 -12.10 4.13
N LYS A 138 -3.48 -13.12 4.64
CA LYS A 138 -2.12 -13.00 5.18
C LYS A 138 -1.14 -13.34 4.08
N LEU A 139 -0.28 -12.39 3.76
CA LEU A 139 0.75 -12.48 2.74
C LEU A 139 2.08 -12.43 3.45
N TYR A 140 2.63 -13.57 3.85
CA TYR A 140 3.95 -13.64 4.49
C TYR A 140 4.79 -14.65 3.73
N ASN A 141 6.08 -14.36 3.58
CA ASN A 141 7.01 -15.33 3.05
C ASN A 141 7.43 -16.30 4.16
N ASP A 142 7.17 -17.59 3.97
CA ASP A 142 7.51 -18.64 4.95
C ASP A 142 9.02 -18.85 5.07
N THR A 143 9.80 -18.48 4.05
CA THR A 143 11.27 -18.55 4.08
C THR A 143 11.95 -17.49 4.94
N TYR A 144 11.15 -16.60 5.56
CA TYR A 144 11.67 -15.56 6.42
C TYR A 144 12.17 -16.14 7.76
N ASN A 145 13.50 -16.27 7.89
CA ASN A 145 14.15 -16.48 9.17
C ASN A 145 14.43 -15.12 9.84
N LEU A 146 13.87 -14.96 11.04
CA LEU A 146 13.96 -13.78 11.91
C LEU A 146 15.41 -13.38 12.21
N GLU A 147 16.36 -14.33 12.16
CA GLU A 147 17.77 -14.10 12.51
C GLU A 147 18.58 -13.34 11.45
N THR A 148 18.08 -13.19 10.22
CA THR A 148 18.85 -12.62 9.07
C THR A 148 18.28 -11.33 8.49
N TYR A 149 17.46 -10.61 9.25
CA TYR A 149 16.67 -9.45 8.81
C TYR A 149 17.43 -8.39 7.97
N ASN A 150 18.69 -8.09 8.29
CA ASN A 150 19.43 -7.03 7.60
C ASN A 150 19.76 -7.33 6.13
N ASN A 151 19.78 -8.60 5.73
CA ASN A 151 20.05 -9.02 4.34
C ASN A 151 18.78 -9.52 3.60
N SER A 152 17.61 -9.52 4.24
CA SER A 152 16.46 -10.30 3.75
C SER A 152 15.20 -9.51 3.39
N ILE A 153 15.18 -8.18 3.54
CA ILE A 153 13.95 -7.41 3.29
C ILE A 153 13.44 -7.50 1.84
N GLU A 154 14.33 -7.80 0.89
CA GLU A 154 13.99 -8.04 -0.51
C GLU A 154 13.11 -9.30 -0.71
N TYR A 155 13.23 -10.29 0.17
CA TYR A 155 12.40 -11.51 0.15
C TYR A 155 10.98 -11.29 0.68
N ASN A 156 10.71 -10.12 1.26
CA ASN A 156 9.39 -9.76 1.77
C ASN A 156 8.49 -9.15 0.69
N PHE A 157 8.94 -9.12 -0.56
CA PHE A 157 8.14 -8.67 -1.68
C PHE A 157 7.57 -9.84 -2.48
N ILE A 158 6.30 -9.71 -2.84
CA ILE A 158 5.50 -10.71 -3.54
C ILE A 158 5.12 -10.14 -4.90
N GLY A 159 5.50 -10.85 -5.97
CA GLY A 159 5.10 -10.49 -7.32
C GLY A 159 3.60 -10.68 -7.55
N LEU A 160 3.01 -9.92 -8.47
CA LEU A 160 1.57 -9.90 -8.74
C LEU A 160 0.98 -11.29 -9.03
N GLY A 161 1.68 -12.14 -9.80
CA GLY A 161 1.21 -13.51 -10.08
C GLY A 161 1.06 -14.35 -8.81
N ASN A 162 2.07 -14.29 -7.92
CA ASN A 162 2.03 -14.99 -6.63
C ASN A 162 0.97 -14.41 -5.69
N LEU A 163 0.79 -13.09 -5.71
CA LEU A 163 -0.28 -12.42 -4.96
C LEU A 163 -1.66 -12.90 -5.43
N TYR A 164 -1.91 -12.86 -6.74
CA TYR A 164 -3.18 -13.32 -7.31
C TYR A 164 -3.47 -14.78 -6.96
N ASN A 165 -2.48 -15.67 -7.11
CA ASN A 165 -2.64 -17.09 -6.74
C ASN A 165 -2.93 -17.27 -5.24
N SER A 166 -2.23 -16.53 -4.38
CA SER A 166 -2.51 -16.54 -2.93
C SER A 166 -3.94 -16.09 -2.62
N ILE A 167 -4.41 -15.04 -3.30
CA ILE A 167 -5.79 -14.54 -3.15
C ILE A 167 -6.80 -15.60 -3.58
N ILE A 168 -6.65 -16.15 -4.79
CA ILE A 168 -7.57 -17.14 -5.35
C ILE A 168 -7.61 -18.40 -4.49
N ASN A 169 -6.46 -18.93 -4.08
CA ASN A 169 -6.42 -20.12 -3.22
C ASN A 169 -7.12 -19.87 -1.89
N ASN A 170 -6.93 -18.69 -1.28
CA ASN A 170 -7.64 -18.32 -0.07
C ASN A 170 -9.15 -18.19 -0.29
N ILE A 171 -9.61 -17.68 -1.44
CA ILE A 171 -11.05 -17.58 -1.74
C ILE A 171 -11.65 -18.97 -2.00
N LYS A 172 -11.00 -19.82 -2.83
CA LYS A 172 -11.45 -21.18 -3.19
C LYS A 172 -11.71 -22.09 -1.98
N ILE A 173 -10.89 -22.00 -0.93
CA ILE A 173 -11.02 -22.82 0.30
C ILE A 173 -12.37 -22.63 1.00
N ILE A 174 -13.11 -21.54 0.77
CA ILE A 174 -14.42 -21.29 1.39
C ILE A 174 -15.58 -21.67 0.46
N GLY A 175 -15.36 -21.66 -0.86
CA GLY A 175 -16.41 -21.90 -1.86
C GLY A 175 -16.79 -23.37 -2.09
N GLY A 176 -16.06 -24.34 -1.51
CA GLY A 176 -16.44 -25.75 -1.60
C GLY A 176 -16.55 -26.30 -3.03
N ILE A 177 -15.82 -25.74 -4.00
CA ILE A 177 -15.70 -26.33 -5.33
C ILE A 177 -14.35 -27.05 -5.39
N ASN A 178 -14.38 -28.35 -5.09
CA ASN A 178 -13.35 -29.27 -5.56
C ASN A 178 -13.45 -29.31 -7.08
N GLU A 179 -12.46 -28.77 -7.80
CA GLU A 179 -12.29 -28.94 -9.25
C GLU A 179 -11.86 -30.39 -9.61
N ASN A 180 -12.42 -31.41 -8.96
CA ASN A 180 -12.09 -32.83 -9.18
C ASN A 180 -13.25 -33.68 -9.72
N GLU A 181 -14.35 -33.09 -10.22
CA GLU A 181 -15.52 -33.86 -10.70
C GLU A 181 -15.78 -33.81 -12.21
N ASN A 182 -14.83 -33.40 -13.05
CA ASN A 182 -15.00 -33.48 -14.52
C ASN A 182 -13.80 -34.10 -15.26
N GLU A 183 -13.33 -35.25 -14.79
CA GLU A 183 -12.70 -36.26 -15.65
C GLU A 183 -13.46 -37.57 -15.50
N ASN A 184 -14.48 -37.75 -16.34
CA ASN A 184 -15.04 -39.05 -16.74
C ASN A 184 -15.35 -38.99 -18.24
#